data_AF-X1GU12-F1
#
_entry.id   AF-X1GU12-F1
#
_cell.length_a   1.000
_cell.length_b   1.000
_cell.length_c   1.000
_cell.angle_alpha   90.00
_cell.angle_beta   90.00
_cell.angle_gamma   90.00
#
_symmetry.space_group_name_H-M   'P 1'
#
loop_
_entity.id
_entity.type
_entity.pdbx_description
1 polymer ?
#
loop_
_entity_poly.entity_id
_entity_poly.type
_entity_poly.pdbx_seq_one_letter_code
_entity_poly.pdbx_strand_id
1 'polypeptide(L)' 'AMAQVEWALSDEYMYKVKVESRLRPGEPLTERFVNIMSDSPMTPAMVEQAVVEKWSEWEDYTAETIDKMVVWTAVHKTIE' A
#
# COMPACT_ATOMS: atom_id res chain seq x y z
N ALA A 1 -17.16 19.20 12.57
CA ALA A 1 -15.83 19.58 12.06
C ALA A 1 -15.20 18.36 11.44
N MET A 2 -14.93 18.36 10.13
CA MET A 2 -14.19 17.27 9.50
C MET A 2 -12.71 17.45 9.89
N ALA A 3 -12.10 16.42 10.47
CA ALA A 3 -10.70 16.46 10.86
C ALA A 3 -9.85 16.67 9.60
N GLN A 4 -9.21 17.83 9.51
CA GLN A 4 -8.24 18.14 8.46
C GLN A 4 -6.98 17.35 8.81
N VAL A 5 -6.90 16.13 8.29
CA VAL A 5 -5.69 15.31 8.39
C VAL A 5 -4.70 15.92 7.41
N GLU A 6 -3.82 16.76 7.92
CA GLU A 6 -2.69 17.29 7.17
C GLU A 6 -1.74 16.13 6.91
N TRP A 7 -1.87 15.51 5.73
CA TRP A 7 -0.92 14.52 5.26
C TRP A 7 0.40 15.24 5.02
N ALA A 8 1.23 15.33 6.05
CA ALA A 8 2.62 15.75 5.92
C ALA A 8 3.35 14.66 5.12
N LEU A 9 3.15 14.68 3.80
CA LEU A 9 3.88 13.87 2.85
C LEU A 9 5.36 14.23 2.98
N SER A 10 6.16 13.30 3.50
CA SER A 10 7.62 13.42 3.51
C SER A 10 8.16 13.50 2.08
N ASP A 11 7.49 12.78 1.17
CA ASP A 11 7.89 12.57 -0.22
C ASP A 11 6.82 13.15 -1.16
N GLU A 12 7.10 13.24 -2.46
CA GLU A 12 6.21 13.92 -3.42
C GLU A 12 4.90 13.14 -3.71
N TYR A 13 4.92 11.81 -3.60
CA TYR A 13 3.80 10.93 -3.93
C TYR A 13 3.48 9.95 -2.78
N MET A 14 2.19 9.67 -2.57
CA MET A 14 1.71 8.57 -1.74
C MET A 14 0.77 7.67 -2.52
N TYR A 15 1.04 6.37 -2.51
CA TYR A 15 0.16 5.33 -3.03
C TYR A 15 -0.38 4.50 -1.88
N LYS A 16 -1.70 4.46 -1.73
CA LYS A 16 -2.39 3.58 -0.80
C LYS A 16 -2.93 2.39 -1.58
N VAL A 17 -2.44 1.20 -1.27
CA VAL A 17 -2.81 -0.04 -1.95
C VAL A 17 -3.63 -0.91 -1.00
N LYS A 18 -4.81 -1.32 -1.44
CA LYS A 18 -5.60 -2.34 -0.77
C LYS A 18 -5.04 -3.71 -1.16
N VAL A 19 -4.64 -4.48 -0.16
CA VAL A 19 -4.12 -5.84 -0.32
C VAL A 19 -5.11 -6.80 0.33
N GLU A 20 -5.61 -7.75 -0.45
CA GLU A 20 -6.40 -8.88 0.04
C GLU A 20 -5.46 -10.08 0.19
N SER A 21 -5.38 -10.65 1.39
CA SER A 21 -4.48 -11.75 1.70
C SER A 21 -5.16 -12.85 2.49
N ARG A 22 -4.54 -14.03 2.57
CA ARG A 22 -4.98 -15.12 3.42
C ARG A 22 -3.81 -15.94 3.93
N LEU A 23 -3.96 -16.56 5.10
CA LEU A 23 -2.94 -17.44 5.65
C LEU A 23 -2.83 -18.75 4.85
N ARG A 24 -3.97 -19.32 4.45
CA ARG A 24 -4.04 -20.60 3.72
C ARG A 24 -5.17 -20.62 2.70
N PRO A 25 -5.06 -21.42 1.62
CA PRO A 25 -6.17 -21.67 0.71
C PRO A 25 -7.42 -22.16 1.46
N GLY A 26 -8.56 -21.52 1.22
CA GLY A 26 -9.83 -21.85 1.86
C GLY A 26 -10.14 -21.06 3.14
N GLU A 27 -9.17 -20.34 3.71
CA GLU A 27 -9.44 -19.38 4.78
C GLU A 27 -10.02 -18.07 4.20
N PRO A 28 -10.80 -17.31 5.00
CA PRO A 28 -11.33 -16.02 4.59
C PRO A 28 -10.21 -15.04 4.19
N LEU A 29 -10.50 -14.20 3.20
CA LEU A 29 -9.63 -13.09 2.84
C LEU A 29 -9.64 -12.04 3.96
N THR A 30 -8.46 -11.55 4.30
CA THR A 30 -8.23 -10.38 5.14
C THR A 30 -7.87 -9.20 4.26
N GLU A 31 -8.21 -8.00 4.70
CA GLU A 31 -7.94 -6.77 3.96
C GLU A 31 -6.96 -5.90 4.74
N ARG A 32 -5.91 -5.44 4.07
CA ARG A 32 -4.92 -4.52 4.63
C ARG A 32 -4.64 -3.38 3.67
N PHE A 33 -4.24 -2.23 4.21
CA PHE A 33 -3.76 -1.11 3.42
C PHE A 33 -2.26 -0.97 3.57
N VAL A 34 -1.57 -0.93 2.44
CA VAL A 34 -0.13 -0.66 2.36
C VAL A 34 0.06 0.73 1.80
N ASN A 35 0.73 1.59 2.57
CA ASN A 35 1.11 2.93 2.13
C ASN A 35 2.54 2.90 1.59
N ILE A 36 2.72 3.37 0.36
CA ILE A 36 4.01 3.53 -0.31
C ILE A 36 4.24 5.03 -0.51
N MET A 37 5.38 5.51 -0.05
CA MET A 37 5.85 6.89 -0.28
C MET A 37 6.89 6.86 -1.39
N SER A 38 6.91 7.88 -2.25
CA SER A 38 7.90 7.99 -3.33
C SER A 38 8.12 9.45 -3.73
N ASP A 39 9.36 9.80 -4.04
CA ASP A 39 9.72 11.11 -4.62
C ASP A 39 9.50 11.17 -6.14
N SER A 40 8.99 10.11 -6.76
CA SER A 40 8.77 10.07 -8.21
C SER A 40 7.49 9.32 -8.54
N PRO A 41 6.86 9.64 -9.69
CA PRO A 41 5.68 8.91 -10.13
C PRO A 41 6.05 7.44 -10.40
N MET A 42 5.24 6.52 -9.86
CA MET A 42 5.43 5.08 -9.99
C MET A 42 4.48 4.52 -11.03
N THR A 43 4.96 3.56 -11.82
CA THR A 43 4.09 2.76 -12.69
C THR A 43 3.33 1.72 -11.85
N PRO A 44 2.21 1.14 -12.36
CA PRO A 44 1.50 0.08 -11.64
C PRO A 44 2.41 -1.09 -11.20
N ALA A 45 3.30 -1.54 -12.08
CA ALA A 45 4.25 -2.62 -11.78
C ALA A 45 5.23 -2.24 -10.66
N MET A 46 5.67 -0.98 -10.61
CA MET A 46 6.54 -0.50 -9.52
C MET A 46 5.79 -0.47 -8.18
N VAL A 47 4.51 -0.06 -8.19
CA VAL A 47 3.67 -0.05 -6.98
C VAL A 47 3.46 -1.47 -6.46
N GLU A 48 3.15 -2.42 -7.35
CA GLU A 48 3.01 -3.83 -7.00
C GLU A 48 4.30 -4.40 -6.39
N GLN A 49 5.45 -4.14 -7.01
CA GLN A 49 6.74 -4.58 -6.50
C GLN A 49 7.03 -4.00 -5.09
N ALA A 50 6.80 -2.70 -4.90
CA ALA A 50 6.99 -2.06 -3.60
C ALA A 50 6.05 -2.62 -2.51
N VAL A 51 4.83 -3.05 -2.88
CA VAL A 51 3.96 -3.78 -1.95
C VAL A 51 4.60 -5.12 -1.57
N VAL A 52 5.09 -5.90 -2.54
CA VAL A 52 5.71 -7.21 -2.27
C VAL A 52 6.94 -7.09 -1.36
N GLU A 53 7.83 -6.15 -1.65
CA GLU A 53 9.04 -5.91 -0.84
C GLU A 53 8.65 -5.56 0.60
N LYS A 54 7.73 -4.60 0.77
CA LYS A 54 7.23 -4.22 2.08
C LYS A 54 6.45 -5.34 2.75
N TRP A 55 5.78 -6.22 2.00
CA TRP A 55 5.05 -7.35 2.56
C TRP A 55 6.00 -8.42 3.11
N SER A 56 7.11 -8.67 2.42
CA SER A 56 8.12 -9.65 2.84
C SER A 56 8.74 -9.31 4.21
N GLU A 57 8.90 -8.01 4.51
CA GLU A 57 9.32 -7.55 5.85
C GLU A 57 8.31 -7.91 6.96
N TRP A 58 7.03 -8.11 6.60
CA TRP A 58 5.95 -8.46 7.53
C TRP A 58 5.71 -9.96 7.58
N GLU A 59 6.02 -10.69 6.50
CA GLU A 59 5.93 -12.16 6.45
C GLU A 59 6.84 -12.85 7.47
N ASP A 60 7.93 -12.19 7.90
CA ASP A 60 8.77 -12.63 9.02
C ASP A 60 7.96 -12.89 10.30
N TYR A 61 6.80 -12.23 10.44
CA TYR A 61 5.90 -12.37 11.59
C TYR A 61 4.70 -13.28 11.30
N THR A 62 4.19 -13.32 10.07
CA THR A 62 3.11 -14.23 9.65
C THR A 62 3.10 -14.38 8.12
N ALA A 63 3.39 -15.58 7.62
CA ALA A 63 3.41 -15.87 6.19
C ALA A 63 1.98 -15.95 5.60
N GLU A 64 1.48 -14.83 5.07
CA GLU A 64 0.21 -14.75 4.36
C GLU A 64 0.41 -14.59 2.85
N THR A 65 -0.35 -15.33 2.05
CA THR A 65 -0.36 -15.18 0.59
C THR A 65 -1.17 -13.95 0.20
N ILE A 66 -0.63 -13.12 -0.69
CA ILE A 66 -1.36 -12.02 -1.33
C ILE A 66 -2.19 -12.60 -2.48
N ASP A 67 -3.51 -12.42 -2.42
CA ASP A 67 -4.43 -12.85 -3.47
C ASP A 67 -4.71 -11.74 -4.49
N LYS A 68 -4.74 -10.48 -4.02
CA LYS A 68 -5.11 -9.35 -4.86
C LYS A 68 -4.53 -8.04 -4.34
N MET A 69 -4.14 -7.18 -5.27
CA MET A 69 -3.75 -5.79 -5.01
C MET A 69 -4.62 -4.84 -5.84
N VAL A 70 -5.08 -3.76 -5.21
CA VAL A 70 -5.79 -2.66 -5.90
C VAL A 70 -5.25 -1.35 -5.39
N VAL A 71 -4.71 -0.52 -6.28
CA VAL A 71 -4.36 0.86 -5.93
C VAL A 71 -5.64 1.60 -5.60
N TRP A 72 -5.78 1.98 -4.34
CA TRP A 72 -6.98 2.61 -3.80
C TRP A 72 -6.94 4.13 -3.93
N THR A 73 -5.77 4.72 -3.69
CA THR A 73 -5.59 6.17 -3.78
C THR A 73 -4.16 6.47 -4.18
N ALA A 74 -3.97 7.41 -5.10
CA ALA A 74 -2.68 8.03 -5.39
C ALA A 74 -2.81 9.53 -5.11
N VAL A 75 -1.89 10.06 -4.31
CA VAL A 75 -1.83 11.47 -3.93
C VAL A 75 -0.50 12.04 -4.41
N HIS A 76 -0.55 13.21 -5.02
CA HIS A 76 0.62 13.99 -5.46
C HIS A 76 0.65 15.31 -4.70
N LYS A 77 1.79 15.67 -4.13
CA LYS A 77 2.01 16.95 -3.46
C LYS A 77 2.23 18.03 -4.51
N THR A 78 1.21 18.82 -4.82
CA THR A 78 1.37 20.07 -5.57
C THR A 78 1.83 21.17 -4.63
N ILE A 79 3.00 21.76 -4.91
CA ILE A 79 3.46 22.98 -4.22
C ILE A 79 2.50 24.12 -4.61
N GLU A 80 1.91 24.79 -3.61
CA GLU A 80 1.32 26.13 -3.73
C GLU A 80 2.39 27.20 -3.51
#